data_AF-A0A7W7P2L3-F1
#
_entry.id   AF-A0A7W7P2L3-F1
#
_cell.length_a   1.000
_cell.length_b   1.000
_cell.length_c   1.000
_cell.angle_alpha   90.00
_cell.angle_beta   90.00
_cell.angle_gamma   90.00
#
_symmetry.space_group_name_H-M   'P 1'
#
loop_
_entity.id
_entity.type
_entity.pdbx_description
1 polymer ?
#
loop_
_entity_poly.entity_id
_entity_poly.type
_entity_poly.pdbx_seq_one_letter_code
_entity_poly.pdbx_strand_id
1 'polypeptide(L)' 'MPDRQSLPNLLRRTALAREAFESRRRITLAQPQFRVQALEAGLYQVIDCASGLERARRRSYAAALDCLAELQRSGAASAC' A
#
# COMPACT_ATOMS: atom_id res chain seq x y z
N MET A 1 1.55 44.61 19.95
CA MET A 1 2.97 44.21 20.11
C MET A 1 3.07 42.74 19.77
N PRO A 2 3.87 42.31 18.78
CA PRO A 2 3.98 40.89 18.48
C PRO A 2 4.67 40.19 19.67
N ASP A 3 4.05 39.14 20.20
CA ASP A 3 4.62 38.33 21.27
C ASP A 3 6.00 37.83 20.84
N ARG A 4 7.05 38.38 21.47
CA ARG A 4 8.41 37.85 21.33
C ARG A 4 8.45 36.51 22.04
N GLN A 5 8.14 35.44 21.31
CA GLN A 5 8.30 34.09 21.80
C GLN A 5 9.76 33.88 22.21
N SER A 6 9.99 33.46 23.46
CA SER A 6 11.33 33.18 23.94
C SER A 6 11.92 32.00 23.15
N LEU A 7 13.21 32.07 22.82
CA LEU A 7 13.93 31.02 22.09
C LEU A 7 13.71 29.61 22.70
N PRO A 8 13.72 29.43 24.03
CA PRO A 8 13.43 28.12 24.63
C PRO A 8 12.03 27.58 24.31
N ASN A 9 11.02 28.45 24.28
CA ASN A 9 9.65 28.05 23.94
C ASN A 9 9.52 27.65 22.47
N LEU A 10 10.21 28.37 21.58
CA LEU A 10 10.24 28.02 20.17
C LEU A 10 10.88 26.63 19.96
N LEU A 11 12.04 26.39 20.56
CA LEU A 11 12.74 25.10 20.49
C LEU A 11 11.90 23.94 21.04
N ARG A 12 11.20 24.15 22.15
CA ARG A 12 10.29 23.14 22.72
C ARG A 12 9.15 22.81 21.76
N ARG A 13 8.54 23.83 21.13
CA ARG A 13 7.43 23.63 20.18
C ARG A 13 7.89 22.91 18.92
N THR A 14 9.07 23.21 18.40
CA THR A 14 9.62 22.49 17.24
C THR A 14 9.98 21.04 17.56
N ALA A 15 10.52 20.77 18.75
CA ALA A 15 10.77 19.38 19.19
C ALA A 15 9.48 18.57 19.25
N LEU A 16 8.41 19.11 19.86
CA LEU A 16 7.11 18.45 19.93
C LEU A 16 6.46 18.25 18.56
N ALA A 17 6.59 19.24 17.67
CA ALA A 17 6.08 19.11 16.30
C ALA A 17 6.80 18.00 15.53
N ARG A 18 8.12 17.86 15.72
CA ARG A 18 8.91 16.78 15.13
C ARG A 18 8.48 15.42 15.64
N GLU A 19 8.34 15.26 16.95
CA GLU A 19 7.92 14.00 17.56
C GLU A 19 6.51 13.58 17.08
N ALA A 20 5.57 14.53 17.02
CA ALA A 20 4.23 14.29 16.49
C ALA A 20 4.25 13.94 14.99
N PHE A 21 5.17 14.52 14.23
CA PHE A 21 5.37 14.14 12.83
C PHE A 21 5.92 12.72 12.72
N GLU A 22 6.98 12.39 13.46
CA GLU A 22 7.59 11.06 13.45
C GLU A 22 6.61 9.96 13.89
N SER A 23 5.77 10.23 14.90
CA SER A 23 4.73 9.30 15.35
C SER A 23 3.65 9.07 14.30
N ARG A 24 3.30 10.11 13.52
CA ARG A 24 2.28 10.05 12.46
C ARG A 24 2.84 9.62 11.10
N ARG A 25 4.16 9.65 10.90
CA ARG A 25 4.82 9.31 9.63
C ARG A 25 4.67 7.82 9.25
N ARG A 26 4.11 7.00 10.13
CA ARG A 26 3.68 5.65 9.78
C ARG A 26 2.33 5.69 9.08
N ILE A 27 2.36 5.94 7.78
CA ILE A 27 1.29 5.48 6.90
C ILE A 27 1.48 3.97 6.79
N THR A 28 0.73 3.21 7.58
CA THR A 28 0.56 1.77 7.33
C THR A 28 -0.24 1.65 6.05
N LEU A 29 0.45 1.64 4.90
CA LEU A 29 -0.15 1.24 3.65
C LEU A 29 -0.49 -0.24 3.82
N ALA A 30 -1.78 -0.54 3.95
CA ALA A 30 -2.24 -1.92 3.89
C ALA A 30 -1.77 -2.48 2.55
N GLN A 31 -0.76 -3.36 2.58
CA GLN A 31 -0.33 -4.02 1.36
C GLN A 31 -1.47 -4.92 0.90
N PRO A 32 -1.96 -4.78 -0.34
CA PRO A 32 -2.99 -5.65 -0.85
C PRO A 32 -2.46 -7.08 -0.92
N GLN A 33 -3.27 -8.07 -0.56
CA GLN A 33 -2.89 -9.49 -0.60
C GLN A 33 -2.56 -9.94 -2.04
N PHE A 34 -3.25 -9.40 -3.03
CA PHE A 34 -3.06 -9.71 -4.45
C PHE A 34 -2.85 -8.43 -5.26
N ARG A 35 -2.08 -8.52 -6.35
CA ARG A 35 -1.89 -7.43 -7.32
C ARG A 35 -1.92 -7.96 -8.76
N VAL A 36 -2.38 -7.14 -9.71
CA VAL A 36 -2.21 -7.40 -11.14
C VAL A 36 -0.89 -6.80 -11.62
N GLN A 37 -0.11 -7.58 -12.36
CA GLN A 37 1.09 -7.13 -13.06
C GLN A 37 0.94 -7.37 -14.56
N ALA A 38 1.28 -6.37 -15.37
CA ALA A 38 1.37 -6.53 -16.82
C ALA A 38 2.64 -7.31 -17.18
N LEU A 39 2.50 -8.21 -18.15
CA LEU A 39 3.58 -8.97 -18.76
C LEU A 39 3.77 -8.51 -20.21
N GLU A 40 4.85 -8.99 -20.82
CA GLU A 40 5.07 -8.85 -22.25
C GLU A 40 3.93 -9.52 -23.06
N ALA A 41 3.78 -9.11 -24.32
CA ALA A 41 2.77 -9.63 -25.25
C ALA A 41 1.30 -9.43 -24.83
N GLY A 42 1.00 -8.41 -24.01
CA GLY A 42 -0.38 -8.05 -23.64
C GLY A 42 -1.03 -9.03 -22.66
N LEU A 43 -0.22 -9.80 -21.95
CA LEU A 43 -0.67 -10.69 -20.88
C LEU A 43 -0.66 -9.98 -19.54
N TYR A 44 -1.49 -10.44 -18.61
CA TYR A 44 -1.61 -9.92 -17.26
C TYR A 44 -1.61 -11.07 -16.28
N GLN A 45 -0.85 -10.95 -15.20
CA GLN A 45 -0.78 -11.95 -14.14
C GLN A 45 -1.29 -11.39 -12.82
N VAL A 46 -2.00 -12.20 -12.05
CA VAL A 46 -2.40 -11.91 -10.67
C VAL A 46 -1.42 -12.59 -9.74
N ILE A 47 -0.81 -11.83 -8.84
CA ILE A 47 0.28 -12.27 -7.97
C ILE A 47 -0.13 -12.10 -6.52
N ASP A 48 0.17 -13.10 -5.72
CA ASP A 48 0.11 -13.02 -4.27
C ASP A 48 1.31 -12.21 -3.75
N CYS A 49 1.04 -11.08 -3.10
CA CYS A 49 2.08 -10.16 -2.65
C CYS A 49 2.91 -10.71 -1.49
N ALA A 50 2.39 -11.67 -0.72
CA ALA A 50 3.12 -12.28 0.38
C ALA A 50 4.12 -13.35 -0.11
N SER A 51 3.72 -14.17 -1.08
CA SER A 51 4.56 -15.27 -1.60
C SER A 51 5.31 -14.92 -2.89
N GLY A 52 4.90 -13.87 -3.60
CA GLY A 52 5.42 -13.53 -4.92
C GLY A 52 4.99 -14.48 -6.04
N LEU A 53 4.10 -15.45 -5.74
CA LEU A 53 3.68 -16.47 -6.68
C LEU A 53 2.55 -16.00 -7.59
N GLU A 54 2.60 -16.43 -8.85
CA GLU A 54 1.50 -16.29 -9.80
C GLU A 54 0.31 -17.13 -9.32
N ARG A 55 -0.87 -16.51 -9.24
CA ARG A 55 -2.15 -17.17 -8.95
C ARG A 55 -3.00 -17.37 -10.19
N ALA A 56 -2.88 -16.48 -11.17
CA ALA A 56 -3.59 -16.58 -12.44
C ALA A 56 -2.91 -15.76 -13.53
N ARG A 57 -3.08 -16.17 -14.78
CA ARG A 57 -2.70 -15.43 -15.98
C ARG A 57 -3.90 -15.22 -16.89
N ARG A 58 -4.03 -14.02 -17.45
CA ARG A 58 -5.15 -13.58 -18.30
C ARG A 58 -4.65 -12.80 -19.50
N ARG A 59 -5.43 -12.81 -20.58
CA ARG A 59 -5.12 -12.12 -21.85
C ARG A 59 -5.67 -10.69 -21.92
N SER A 60 -6.34 -10.23 -20.88
CA SER A 60 -6.85 -8.86 -20.78
C SER A 60 -6.76 -8.37 -19.35
N TYR A 61 -6.61 -7.06 -19.20
CA TYR A 61 -6.53 -6.42 -17.89
C TYR A 61 -7.85 -6.56 -17.11
N ALA A 62 -8.99 -6.42 -17.79
CA ALA A 62 -10.31 -6.59 -17.19
C ALA A 62 -10.49 -7.99 -16.57
N ALA A 63 -10.14 -9.05 -17.31
CA ALA A 63 -10.24 -10.42 -16.79
C ALA A 63 -9.27 -10.69 -15.63
N ALA A 64 -8.12 -9.99 -15.58
CA ALA A 64 -7.21 -10.07 -14.45
C ALA A 64 -7.78 -9.36 -13.20
N LEU A 65 -8.49 -8.24 -13.38
CA LEU A 65 -9.17 -7.54 -12.29
C LEU A 65 -10.35 -8.34 -11.72
N ASP A 66 -11.16 -8.96 -12.58
CA ASP A 66 -12.26 -9.82 -12.14
C ASP A 66 -11.74 -10.99 -11.30
N CYS A 67 -10.66 -11.63 -11.78
CA CYS A 67 -9.99 -12.70 -11.05
C CYS A 67 -9.38 -12.22 -9.72
N LEU A 68 -8.77 -11.03 -9.68
CA LEU A 68 -8.26 -10.44 -8.46
C LEU A 68 -9.40 -10.18 -7.44
N ALA A 69 -10.56 -9.69 -7.90
CA ALA A 69 -11.73 -9.48 -7.04
C ALA A 69 -12.29 -10.81 -6.48
N GLU A 70 -12.30 -11.88 -7.28
CA GLU A 70 -12.67 -13.22 -6.83
C GLU A 70 -11.69 -13.77 -5.77
N LEU A 71 -10.38 -13.59 -5.98
CA LEU A 71 -9.36 -14.00 -5.02
C LEU A 71 -9.44 -13.22 -3.70
N GLN A 72 -9.73 -11.92 -3.77
CA GLN A 72 -9.97 -11.08 -2.59
C GLN A 72 -11.23 -11.50 -1.82
N ARG A 73 -12.31 -11.89 -2.53
CA ARG A 73 -13.55 -12.37 -1.90
C ARG A 73 -13.42 -13.76 -1.28
N SER A 74 -12.66 -14.65 -1.91
CA SER A 74 -12.48 -16.04 -1.48
C SER A 74 -11.44 -16.22 -0.37
N GLY A 75 -10.71 -15.16 0.01
CA GLY A 75 -9.73 -15.22 1.10
C GLY A 75 -8.58 -16.20 0.85
N ALA A 76 -8.31 -16.54 -0.42
CA ALA A 76 -7.39 -17.59 -0.86
C ALA A 76 -7.84 -19.02 -0.54
N ALA A 77 -8.78 -19.57 -1.31
CA ALA A 77 -8.99 -21.01 -1.41
C ALA A 77 -9.44 -21.42 -2.83
N SER A 78 -8.50 -21.50 -3.78
CA SER A 78 -8.51 -22.56 -4.79
C SER A 78 -7.18 -22.58 -5.53
N ALA A 79 -6.32 -23.54 -5.16
CA ALA A 79 -5.27 -24.01 -6.05
C ALA A 79 -5.94 -24.86 -7.13
N CYS A 80 -5.87 -24.44 -8.38
CA CYS A 80 -6.11 -25.27 -9.56
C CYS A 80 -5.05 -24.88 -10.59
#